data_AF-A0AAV2RUE7-F1
#
_entry.id   AF-A0AAV2RUE7-F1
#
_cell.length_a   1.000
_cell.length_b   1.000
_cell.length_c   1.000
_cell.angle_alpha   90.00
_cell.angle_beta   90.00
_cell.angle_gamma   90.00
#
_symmetry.space_group_name_H-M   'P 1'
#
loop_
_entity.id
_entity.type
_entity.pdbx_description
1 polymer ?
#
loop_
_entity_poly.entity_id
_entity_poly.type
_entity_poly.pdbx_seq_one_letter_code
_entity_poly.pdbx_strand_id
1 'polypeptide(L)'
;FLDTQGIIRCMGRLQNLLEPTIKNDPIFVHGKHPFTESFIRYKHQHSNCASKQYTLHKVRQEVHGPNLTVMVNRVIRECNACRVLRARPYTYPPAPPLPSARLAAKRPFAVCGVDYSGPHKVKHGRGTRKVWIALFTCMVSRAVHLEIAPDPSGEAFLKVLQNLSWKMGTPKVLLSDNGTNFVWTSRILKEFHNEKRVRDELAIKGIEWKFTPPYAPWFGAVFERMVGILKKGTGQTHWAQCHLPI
;
A
#
# COMPACT_ATOMS: atom_id res chain seq x y z
N PHE A 1 46.71 20.55 -28.26
CA PHE A 1 47.78 21.56 -28.15
C PHE A 1 47.85 22.05 -26.72
N LEU A 2 48.97 22.62 -26.30
CA LEU A 2 49.09 23.30 -24.99
C LEU A 2 48.68 24.76 -25.17
N ASP A 3 47.81 25.27 -24.30
CA ASP A 3 47.47 26.70 -24.29
C ASP A 3 48.52 27.54 -23.54
N THR A 4 48.32 28.86 -23.48
CA THR A 4 49.20 29.81 -22.80
C THR A 4 49.30 29.59 -21.29
N GLN A 5 48.41 28.78 -20.71
CA GLN A 5 48.40 28.41 -19.29
C GLN A 5 48.96 27.00 -19.06
N GLY A 6 49.49 26.33 -20.10
CA GLY A 6 50.03 24.97 -20.00
C GLY A 6 48.95 23.88 -19.92
N ILE A 7 47.70 24.17 -20.29
CA ILE A 7 46.60 23.21 -20.28
C ILE A 7 46.49 22.54 -21.66
N ILE A 8 46.36 21.21 -21.66
CA ILE A 8 46.16 20.44 -22.89
C ILE A 8 44.70 20.62 -23.36
N ARG A 9 44.53 21.08 -24.59
CA ARG A 9 43.23 21.24 -25.25
C ARG A 9 43.12 20.42 -26.53
N CYS A 10 41.90 19.95 -26.81
CA CYS A 10 41.56 19.34 -28.09
C CYS A 10 41.31 20.44 -29.11
N MET A 11 42.11 20.46 -30.18
CA MET A 11 41.91 21.39 -31.28
C MET A 11 40.67 20.98 -32.09
N GLY A 12 39.71 21.88 -32.19
CA GLY A 12 38.55 21.71 -33.06
C GLY A 12 38.84 22.04 -34.53
N ARG A 13 37.82 21.87 -35.38
CA ARG A 13 37.85 22.29 -36.81
C ARG A 13 37.30 23.70 -37.04
N LEU A 14 36.95 24.42 -35.97
CA LEU A 14 36.27 25.72 -36.02
C LEU A 14 37.24 26.90 -35.98
N GLN A 15 38.43 26.74 -36.56
CA GLN A 15 39.52 27.71 -36.47
C GLN A 15 39.27 28.98 -37.29
N ASN A 16 38.41 28.90 -38.30
CA ASN A 16 38.07 30.01 -39.20
C ASN A 16 36.83 30.81 -38.75
N LEU A 17 36.38 30.66 -37.49
CA LEU A 17 35.33 31.52 -36.94
C LEU A 17 35.83 32.96 -36.82
N LEU A 18 34.97 33.93 -37.11
CA LEU A 18 35.26 35.36 -36.95
C LEU A 18 35.74 35.72 -35.53
N GLU A 19 35.24 34.99 -34.53
CA GLU A 19 35.68 35.08 -33.14
C GLU A 19 35.95 33.68 -32.57
N PRO A 20 37.16 33.14 -32.77
CA PRO A 20 37.57 31.88 -32.16
C PRO A 20 37.66 32.11 -30.65
N THR A 21 36.74 31.52 -29.88
CA THR A 21 36.80 31.56 -28.41
C THR A 21 37.39 30.28 -27.86
N ILE A 22 37.99 30.36 -26.66
CA ILE A 22 38.53 29.21 -25.91
C ILE A 22 37.48 28.09 -25.73
N LYS A 23 36.17 28.42 -25.82
CA LYS A 23 35.06 27.46 -25.79
C LYS A 23 35.05 26.49 -26.97
N ASN A 24 35.69 26.84 -28.09
CA ASN A 24 35.74 25.99 -29.28
C ASN A 24 36.76 24.84 -29.13
N ASP A 25 37.70 24.96 -28.18
CA ASP A 25 38.75 23.99 -27.91
C ASP A 25 38.62 23.44 -26.47
N PRO A 26 37.85 22.35 -26.29
CA PRO A 26 37.59 21.80 -24.97
C PRO A 26 38.86 21.27 -24.32
N ILE A 27 38.90 21.36 -22.99
CA ILE A 27 40.04 20.90 -22.18
C ILE A 27 40.14 19.38 -22.29
N PHE A 28 41.33 18.87 -22.57
CA PHE A 28 41.58 17.44 -22.60
C PHE A 28 41.77 16.91 -21.18
N VAL A 29 40.89 16.02 -20.74
CA VAL A 29 40.95 15.40 -19.42
C VAL A 29 40.74 13.90 -19.52
N HIS A 30 41.48 13.14 -18.73
CA HIS A 30 41.29 11.70 -18.64
C HIS A 30 40.05 11.39 -17.80
N GLY A 31 39.13 10.56 -18.31
CA GLY A 31 37.86 10.27 -17.64
C GLY A 31 37.97 9.73 -16.21
N LYS A 32 39.10 9.12 -15.82
CA LYS A 32 39.36 8.61 -14.45
C LYS A 32 39.90 9.66 -13.46
N HIS A 33 40.25 10.85 -13.92
CA HIS A 33 40.86 11.86 -13.06
C HIS A 33 39.83 12.42 -12.05
N PRO A 34 40.19 12.65 -10.77
CA PRO A 34 39.25 13.15 -9.75
C PRO A 34 38.56 14.46 -10.13
N PHE A 35 39.28 15.38 -10.78
CA PHE A 35 38.70 16.61 -11.33
C PHE A 35 37.54 16.33 -12.30
N THR A 36 37.70 15.36 -13.21
CA THR A 36 36.68 15.03 -14.20
C THR A 36 35.42 14.48 -13.55
N GLU A 37 35.56 13.66 -12.51
CA GLU A 37 34.41 13.18 -11.73
C GLU A 37 33.68 14.35 -11.06
N SER A 38 34.39 15.20 -10.32
CA SER A 38 33.80 16.34 -9.62
C SER A 38 33.12 17.32 -10.59
N PHE A 39 33.74 17.57 -11.74
CA PHE A 39 33.18 18.40 -12.80
C PHE A 39 31.88 17.82 -13.38
N ILE A 40 31.88 16.52 -13.68
CA ILE A 40 30.68 15.83 -14.18
C ILE A 40 29.56 15.86 -13.13
N ARG A 41 29.90 15.64 -11.84
CA ARG A 41 28.94 15.70 -10.73
C ARG A 41 28.31 17.08 -10.60
N TYR A 42 29.13 18.12 -10.67
CA TYR A 42 28.67 19.52 -10.69
C TYR A 42 27.70 19.78 -11.85
N LYS A 43 28.08 19.44 -13.09
CA LYS A 43 27.23 19.64 -14.27
C LYS A 43 25.94 18.84 -14.20
N HIS A 44 25.98 17.60 -13.72
CA HIS A 44 24.79 16.75 -13.55
C HIS A 44 23.78 17.37 -12.57
N GLN A 45 24.27 17.84 -11.41
CA GLN A 45 23.43 18.46 -10.38
C GLN A 45 22.84 19.81 -10.84
N HIS A 46 23.64 20.67 -11.50
CA HIS A 46 23.17 21.94 -12.05
C HIS A 46 22.26 21.78 -13.27
N SER A 47 22.20 20.58 -13.85
CA SER A 47 21.26 20.22 -14.91
C SER A 47 19.99 19.56 -14.37
N ASN A 48 19.68 19.74 -13.08
CA ASN A 48 18.51 19.13 -12.41
C ASN A 48 18.40 17.62 -12.64
N CYS A 49 19.52 16.91 -12.58
CA CYS A 49 19.57 15.46 -12.76
C CYS A 49 18.96 14.96 -14.08
N ALA A 50 19.11 15.74 -15.15
CA ALA A 50 18.67 15.41 -16.50
C ALA A 50 19.25 14.09 -17.03
N SER A 51 18.81 13.71 -18.25
CA SER A 51 19.22 12.46 -18.88
C SER A 51 20.74 12.34 -19.04
N LYS A 52 21.23 11.10 -19.09
CA LYS A 52 22.63 10.78 -19.36
C LYS A 52 23.16 11.52 -20.60
N GLN A 53 22.40 11.54 -21.68
CA GLN A 53 22.80 12.16 -22.93
C GLN A 53 22.93 13.68 -22.79
N TYR A 54 22.01 14.30 -22.04
CA TYR A 54 22.06 15.73 -21.77
C TYR A 54 23.29 16.10 -20.92
N THR A 55 23.53 15.38 -19.82
CA THR A 55 24.73 15.59 -18.99
C THR A 55 26.01 15.39 -19.81
N LEU A 56 26.08 14.35 -20.64
CA LEU A 56 27.24 14.09 -21.49
C LEU A 56 27.46 15.22 -22.51
N HIS A 57 26.40 15.76 -23.11
CA HIS A 57 26.50 16.88 -24.04
C HIS A 57 27.05 18.14 -23.35
N LYS A 58 26.52 18.50 -22.17
CA LYS A 58 27.02 19.64 -21.39
C LYS A 58 28.47 19.48 -20.96
N VAL A 59 28.90 18.27 -20.62
CA VAL A 59 30.29 17.98 -20.29
C VAL A 59 31.18 18.16 -21.53
N ARG A 60 30.76 17.64 -22.69
CA ARG A 60 31.53 17.70 -23.95
C ARG A 60 31.70 19.09 -24.53
N GLN A 61 30.88 20.07 -24.12
CA GLN A 61 31.04 21.47 -24.50
C GLN A 61 32.28 22.13 -23.88
N GLU A 62 32.80 21.59 -22.77
CA GLU A 62 33.90 22.20 -22.01
C GLU A 62 35.10 21.27 -21.85
N VAL A 63 34.87 19.95 -21.78
CA VAL A 63 35.93 18.95 -21.60
C VAL A 63 35.78 17.79 -22.58
N HIS A 64 36.93 17.26 -23.02
CA HIS A 64 37.00 16.13 -23.93
C HIS A 64 38.04 15.11 -23.45
N GLY A 65 37.88 13.84 -23.83
CA GLY A 65 38.85 12.81 -23.49
C GLY A 65 38.26 11.41 -23.38
N PRO A 66 39.12 10.41 -23.14
CA PRO A 66 38.71 9.01 -23.07
C PRO A 66 37.84 8.74 -21.84
N ASN A 67 36.94 7.77 -21.95
CA ASN A 67 36.11 7.26 -20.85
C ASN A 67 35.13 8.24 -20.19
N LEU A 68 34.88 9.43 -20.79
CA LEU A 68 33.91 10.40 -20.25
C LEU A 68 32.50 9.81 -20.09
N THR A 69 32.01 9.04 -21.07
CA THR A 69 30.68 8.42 -21.00
C THR A 69 30.56 7.40 -19.87
N VAL A 70 31.65 6.67 -19.57
CA VAL A 70 31.71 5.71 -18.47
C VAL A 70 31.66 6.45 -17.13
N MET A 71 32.40 7.54 -17.00
CA MET A 71 32.37 8.37 -15.80
C MET A 71 31.01 9.03 -15.57
N VAL A 72 30.37 9.56 -16.63
CA VAL A 72 29.00 10.11 -16.56
C VAL A 72 28.01 9.05 -16.08
N ASN A 73 28.07 7.84 -16.62
CA ASN A 73 27.24 6.73 -16.16
C ASN A 73 27.42 6.45 -14.67
N ARG A 74 28.68 6.44 -14.19
CA ARG A 74 29.01 6.20 -12.78
C ARG A 74 28.43 7.26 -11.88
N VAL A 75 28.69 8.54 -12.18
CA VAL A 75 28.20 9.68 -11.39
C VAL A 75 26.66 9.68 -11.29
N ILE A 76 25.97 9.41 -12.39
CA ILE A 76 24.49 9.34 -12.40
C ILE A 76 23.98 8.16 -11.57
N ARG A 77 24.65 7.01 -11.61
CA ARG A 77 24.27 5.82 -10.82
C ARG A 77 24.45 6.05 -9.32
N GLU A 78 25.46 6.81 -8.94
CA GLU A 78 25.78 7.17 -7.55
C GLU A 78 24.97 8.37 -7.04
N CYS A 79 24.30 9.11 -7.93
CA CYS A 79 23.47 10.24 -7.56
C CYS A 79 22.21 9.79 -6.81
N ASN A 80 22.08 10.18 -5.54
CA ASN A 80 20.93 9.82 -4.70
C ASN A 80 19.59 10.28 -5.30
N ALA A 81 19.53 11.49 -5.85
CA ALA A 81 18.32 12.00 -6.51
C ALA A 81 17.91 11.10 -7.69
N CYS A 82 18.85 10.71 -8.54
CA CYS A 82 18.57 9.77 -9.63
C CYS A 82 18.20 8.37 -9.14
N ARG A 83 18.79 7.89 -8.03
CA ARG A 83 18.45 6.59 -7.46
C ARG A 83 17.01 6.56 -6.97
N VAL A 84 16.55 7.62 -6.31
CA VAL A 84 15.16 7.76 -5.86
C VAL A 84 14.22 7.85 -7.07
N LEU A 85 14.54 8.70 -8.05
CA LEU A 85 13.70 8.86 -9.26
C LEU A 85 13.61 7.60 -10.13
N ARG A 86 14.63 6.73 -10.10
CA ARG A 86 14.66 5.46 -10.86
C ARG A 86 14.26 4.25 -10.01
N ALA A 87 13.92 4.44 -8.75
CA ALA A 87 13.48 3.35 -7.90
C ALA A 87 12.23 2.72 -8.52
N ARG A 88 12.31 1.44 -8.87
CA ARG A 88 11.15 0.71 -9.35
C ARG A 88 10.22 0.42 -8.16
N PRO A 89 8.89 0.40 -8.36
CA PRO A 89 7.97 -0.12 -7.36
C PRO A 89 8.42 -1.53 -6.93
N TYR A 90 8.24 -1.84 -5.65
CA TYR A 90 8.50 -3.18 -5.13
C TYR A 90 7.76 -4.20 -6.00
N THR A 91 8.51 -5.14 -6.58
CA THR A 91 7.92 -6.19 -7.42
C THR A 91 7.18 -7.13 -6.49
N TYR A 92 5.85 -7.22 -6.61
CA TYR A 92 5.07 -8.11 -5.77
C TYR A 92 5.59 -9.55 -5.95
N PRO A 93 5.81 -10.30 -4.86
CA PRO A 93 6.16 -11.70 -4.96
C PRO A 93 5.06 -12.48 -5.71
N PRO A 94 5.37 -13.68 -6.24
CA PRO A 94 4.36 -14.57 -6.80
C PRO A 94 3.18 -14.69 -5.83
N ALA A 95 1.96 -14.71 -6.38
CA ALA A 95 0.76 -14.80 -5.57
C ALA A 95 0.85 -16.03 -4.64
N PRO A 96 0.69 -15.86 -3.32
CA PRO A 96 0.75 -16.98 -2.40
C PRO A 96 -0.38 -17.98 -2.68
N PRO A 97 -0.21 -19.26 -2.32
CA PRO A 97 -1.28 -20.25 -2.44
C PRO A 97 -2.53 -19.79 -1.68
N LEU A 98 -3.70 -20.17 -2.18
CA LEU A 98 -4.97 -19.81 -1.56
C LEU A 98 -5.03 -20.33 -0.11
N PRO A 99 -5.55 -19.54 0.85
CA PRO A 99 -5.70 -19.99 2.22
C PRO A 99 -6.49 -21.31 2.30
N SER A 100 -6.05 -22.23 3.16
CA SER A 100 -6.73 -23.52 3.38
C SER A 100 -8.21 -23.38 3.73
N ALA A 101 -8.59 -22.26 4.37
CA ALA A 101 -9.98 -21.91 4.63
C ALA A 101 -10.86 -21.80 3.37
N ARG A 102 -10.28 -21.50 2.20
CA ARG A 102 -10.98 -21.47 0.90
C ARG A 102 -11.06 -22.84 0.23
N LEU A 103 -10.10 -23.72 0.52
CA LEU A 103 -9.96 -25.02 -0.15
C LEU A 103 -10.69 -26.14 0.61
N ALA A 104 -10.85 -26.00 1.92
CA ALA A 104 -11.54 -26.99 2.73
C ALA A 104 -13.05 -26.98 2.44
N ALA A 105 -13.61 -28.15 2.12
CA ALA A 105 -15.05 -28.38 2.05
C ALA A 105 -15.66 -28.21 3.45
N LYS A 106 -16.04 -26.97 3.77
CA LYS A 106 -16.68 -26.59 5.04
C LYS A 106 -18.09 -26.07 4.75
N ARG A 107 -18.96 -26.10 5.76
CA ARG A 107 -20.27 -25.44 5.65
C ARG A 107 -20.09 -23.93 5.36
N PRO A 108 -21.01 -23.29 4.62
CA PRO A 108 -21.05 -21.84 4.52
C PRO A 108 -21.02 -21.19 5.91
N PHE A 109 -20.34 -20.05 6.02
CA PHE A 109 -20.12 -19.30 7.26
C PHE A 109 -19.37 -20.05 8.37
N ALA A 110 -18.73 -21.20 8.09
CA ALA A 110 -17.84 -21.86 9.05
C ALA A 110 -16.58 -21.03 9.34
N VAL A 111 -16.09 -20.30 8.34
CA VAL A 111 -14.96 -19.38 8.46
C VAL A 111 -15.42 -18.03 7.91
N CYS A 112 -15.48 -17.02 8.79
CA CYS A 112 -16.00 -15.71 8.46
C CYS A 112 -14.97 -14.62 8.75
N GLY A 113 -14.92 -13.61 7.89
CA GLY A 113 -14.36 -12.30 8.24
C GLY A 113 -15.47 -11.36 8.68
N VAL A 114 -15.20 -10.49 9.64
CA VAL A 114 -16.13 -9.46 10.11
C VAL A 114 -15.47 -8.08 10.14
N ASP A 115 -16.22 -7.06 9.73
CA ASP A 115 -15.82 -5.66 9.74
C ASP A 115 -17.07 -4.79 9.95
N TYR A 116 -16.87 -3.58 10.44
CA TYR A 116 -17.91 -2.58 10.54
C TYR A 116 -17.83 -1.57 9.40
N SER A 117 -18.99 -1.18 8.90
CA SER A 117 -19.18 -0.01 8.05
C SER A 117 -20.05 1.00 8.81
N GLY A 118 -19.53 2.20 9.03
CA GLY A 118 -20.30 3.26 9.68
C GLY A 118 -19.44 4.44 10.15
N PRO A 119 -20.06 5.45 10.77
CA PRO A 119 -21.51 5.57 11.00
C PRO A 119 -22.30 5.96 9.75
N HIS A 120 -23.43 5.29 9.50
CA HIS A 120 -24.43 5.64 8.48
C HIS A 120 -25.59 6.38 9.11
N LYS A 121 -26.11 7.43 8.45
CA LYS A 121 -27.28 8.17 8.92
C LYS A 121 -28.55 7.59 8.30
N VAL A 122 -29.44 7.08 9.15
CA VAL A 122 -30.75 6.54 8.74
C VAL A 122 -31.87 7.38 9.33
N LYS A 123 -33.00 7.48 8.62
CA LYS A 123 -34.20 8.14 9.15
C LYS A 123 -34.87 7.25 10.18
N HIS A 124 -35.22 7.82 11.32
CA HIS A 124 -35.97 7.16 12.38
C HIS A 124 -37.03 8.12 12.91
N GLY A 125 -38.29 7.87 12.54
CA GLY A 125 -39.38 8.81 12.78
C GLY A 125 -39.12 10.17 12.13
N ARG A 126 -39.23 11.25 12.92
CA ARG A 126 -38.95 12.63 12.49
C ARG A 126 -37.45 13.01 12.55
N GLY A 127 -36.58 12.13 13.06
CA GLY A 127 -35.16 12.38 13.28
C GLY A 127 -34.25 11.53 12.41
N THR A 128 -32.93 11.74 12.56
CA THR A 128 -31.90 10.86 11.98
C THR A 128 -31.08 10.21 13.09
N ARG A 129 -30.76 8.93 12.93
CA ARG A 129 -29.91 8.17 13.87
C ARG A 129 -28.69 7.64 13.14
N LYS A 130 -27.55 7.59 13.83
CA LYS A 130 -26.36 6.88 13.36
C LYS A 130 -26.50 5.39 13.65
N VAL A 131 -26.27 4.57 12.63
CA VAL A 131 -26.20 3.11 12.74
C VAL A 131 -24.92 2.62 12.10
N TRP A 132 -24.51 1.42 12.50
CA TRP A 132 -23.38 0.71 11.92
C TRP A 132 -23.88 -0.56 11.28
N ILE A 133 -23.16 -1.05 10.28
CA ILE A 133 -23.48 -2.31 9.60
C ILE A 133 -22.30 -3.25 9.82
N ALA A 134 -22.55 -4.37 10.48
CA ALA A 134 -21.61 -5.47 10.57
C ALA A 134 -21.65 -6.28 9.28
N LEU A 135 -20.50 -6.44 8.66
CA LEU A 135 -20.28 -7.10 7.39
C LEU A 135 -19.65 -8.46 7.64
N PHE A 136 -20.42 -9.53 7.58
CA PHE A 136 -19.89 -10.89 7.67
C PHE A 136 -19.63 -11.44 6.27
N THR A 137 -18.38 -11.77 5.98
CA THR A 137 -18.00 -12.38 4.70
C THR A 137 -17.59 -13.82 4.91
N CYS A 138 -18.26 -14.75 4.23
CA CYS A 138 -17.91 -16.15 4.24
C CYS A 138 -16.62 -16.41 3.42
N MET A 139 -15.62 -17.03 4.02
CA MET A 139 -14.37 -17.36 3.32
C MET A 139 -14.51 -18.58 2.40
N VAL A 140 -15.51 -19.43 2.67
CA VAL A 140 -15.79 -20.66 1.91
C VAL A 140 -16.58 -20.33 0.63
N SER A 141 -17.78 -19.78 0.78
CA SER A 141 -18.71 -19.52 -0.33
C SER A 141 -18.65 -18.12 -0.90
N ARG A 142 -17.93 -17.18 -0.24
CA ARG A 142 -17.86 -15.77 -0.64
C ARG A 142 -19.18 -15.00 -0.51
N ALA A 143 -20.18 -15.60 0.11
CA ALA A 143 -21.41 -14.94 0.50
C ALA A 143 -21.16 -13.87 1.57
N VAL A 144 -21.98 -12.83 1.54
CA VAL A 144 -21.92 -11.71 2.48
C VAL A 144 -23.25 -11.66 3.22
N HIS A 145 -23.18 -11.55 4.54
CA HIS A 145 -24.33 -11.32 5.41
C HIS A 145 -24.18 -9.97 6.11
N LEU A 146 -25.25 -9.17 6.10
CA LEU A 146 -25.27 -7.83 6.67
C LEU A 146 -26.19 -7.83 7.88
N GLU A 147 -25.72 -7.29 8.99
CA GLU A 147 -26.53 -7.05 10.19
C GLU A 147 -26.37 -5.61 10.65
N ILE A 148 -27.49 -4.99 11.02
CA ILE A 148 -27.49 -3.61 11.51
C ILE A 148 -27.17 -3.62 13.00
N ALA A 149 -26.25 -2.76 13.41
CA ALA A 149 -25.91 -2.50 14.79
C ALA A 149 -26.31 -1.06 15.16
N PRO A 150 -26.99 -0.86 16.31
CA PRO A 150 -27.38 0.47 16.77
C PRO A 150 -26.19 1.37 17.13
N ASP A 151 -25.06 0.77 17.49
CA ASP A 151 -23.81 1.39 17.90
C ASP A 151 -22.64 0.41 17.67
N PRO A 152 -21.38 0.88 17.68
CA PRO A 152 -20.23 0.02 17.41
C PRO A 152 -19.70 -0.68 18.68
N SER A 153 -20.45 -0.71 19.80
CA SER A 153 -19.98 -1.34 21.04
C SER A 153 -19.86 -2.86 20.92
N GLY A 154 -19.12 -3.46 21.86
CA GLY A 154 -19.02 -4.91 21.98
C GLY A 154 -20.36 -5.57 22.32
N GLU A 155 -21.22 -4.94 23.11
CA GLU A 155 -22.56 -5.47 23.46
C GLU A 155 -23.48 -5.54 22.24
N ALA A 156 -23.51 -4.47 21.45
CA ALA A 156 -24.23 -4.44 20.18
C ALA A 156 -23.68 -5.51 19.23
N PHE A 157 -22.36 -5.68 19.19
CA PHE A 157 -21.74 -6.71 18.36
C PHE A 157 -22.07 -8.14 18.81
N LEU A 158 -22.16 -8.40 20.11
CA LEU A 158 -22.54 -9.72 20.62
C LEU A 158 -23.93 -10.13 20.14
N LYS A 159 -24.91 -9.21 20.16
CA LYS A 159 -26.25 -9.44 19.62
C LYS A 159 -26.22 -9.71 18.12
N VAL A 160 -25.43 -8.94 17.38
CA VAL A 160 -25.24 -9.13 15.94
C VAL A 160 -24.62 -10.49 15.62
N LEU A 161 -23.65 -10.95 16.41
CA LEU A 161 -23.04 -12.27 16.26
C LEU A 161 -24.03 -13.41 16.61
N GLN A 162 -24.92 -13.20 17.58
CA GLN A 162 -26.01 -14.13 17.89
C GLN A 162 -26.97 -14.25 16.70
N ASN A 163 -27.39 -13.12 16.11
CA ASN A 163 -28.26 -13.12 14.92
C ASN A 163 -27.63 -13.88 13.74
N LEU A 164 -26.34 -13.66 13.48
CA LEU A 164 -25.62 -14.44 12.48
C LEU A 164 -25.63 -15.93 12.82
N SER A 165 -25.34 -16.28 14.08
CA SER A 165 -25.27 -17.67 14.52
C SER A 165 -26.62 -18.38 14.41
N TRP A 166 -27.73 -17.68 14.64
CA TRP A 166 -29.08 -18.22 14.48
C TRP A 166 -29.44 -18.44 13.00
N LYS A 167 -29.07 -17.50 12.11
CA LYS A 167 -29.40 -17.59 10.68
C LYS A 167 -28.49 -18.54 9.89
N MET A 168 -27.20 -18.52 10.18
CA MET A 168 -26.15 -19.17 9.38
C MET A 168 -25.40 -20.27 10.15
N GLY A 169 -25.70 -20.46 11.43
CA GLY A 169 -24.96 -21.34 12.33
C GLY A 169 -23.68 -20.69 12.89
N THR A 170 -23.32 -21.02 14.13
CA THR A 170 -22.15 -20.47 14.85
C THR A 170 -20.81 -20.70 14.13
N PRO A 171 -20.13 -19.64 13.65
CA PRO A 171 -18.86 -19.76 12.94
C PRO A 171 -17.82 -20.54 13.75
N LYS A 172 -17.03 -21.40 13.09
CA LYS A 172 -15.91 -22.09 13.78
C LYS A 172 -14.70 -21.19 13.90
N VAL A 173 -14.47 -20.32 12.92
CA VAL A 173 -13.38 -19.35 12.92
C VAL A 173 -13.94 -17.98 12.54
N LEU A 174 -13.63 -16.98 13.36
CA LEU A 174 -13.99 -15.59 13.10
C LEU A 174 -12.72 -14.74 12.99
N LEU A 175 -12.59 -14.02 11.89
CA LEU A 175 -11.47 -13.15 11.56
C LEU A 175 -11.93 -11.69 11.67
N SER A 176 -11.22 -10.87 12.45
CA SER A 176 -11.51 -9.44 12.57
C SER A 176 -10.23 -8.62 12.64
N ASP A 177 -10.36 -7.30 12.50
CA ASP A 177 -9.31 -6.37 12.93
C ASP A 177 -9.24 -6.28 14.47
N ASN A 178 -8.28 -5.51 14.97
CA ASN A 178 -8.09 -5.25 16.40
C ASN A 178 -9.03 -4.16 16.95
N GLY A 179 -10.21 -3.97 16.35
CA GLY A 179 -11.24 -3.08 16.88
C GLY A 179 -11.57 -3.43 18.33
N THR A 180 -11.72 -2.40 19.17
CA THR A 180 -11.90 -2.55 20.62
C THR A 180 -13.15 -3.37 20.96
N ASN A 181 -14.21 -3.22 20.18
CA ASN A 181 -15.44 -4.00 20.25
C ASN A 181 -15.22 -5.50 19.96
N PHE A 182 -14.41 -5.85 18.95
CA PHE A 182 -14.08 -7.23 18.61
C PHE A 182 -13.16 -7.87 19.64
N VAL A 183 -12.14 -7.14 20.09
CA VAL A 183 -11.24 -7.58 21.16
C VAL A 183 -12.02 -7.85 22.44
N TRP A 184 -12.89 -6.92 22.83
CA TRP A 184 -13.74 -7.08 24.01
C TRP A 184 -14.68 -8.28 23.89
N THR A 185 -15.34 -8.45 22.74
CA THR A 185 -16.26 -9.58 22.51
C THR A 185 -15.52 -10.92 22.51
N SER A 186 -14.33 -10.98 21.89
CA SER A 186 -13.51 -12.18 21.91
C SER A 186 -13.08 -12.56 23.34
N ARG A 187 -12.78 -11.56 24.19
CA ARG A 187 -12.40 -11.79 25.58
C ARG A 187 -13.56 -12.36 26.38
N ILE A 188 -14.74 -11.74 26.29
CA ILE A 188 -15.93 -12.18 27.01
C ILE A 188 -16.37 -13.59 26.61
N LEU A 189 -16.35 -13.90 25.31
CA LEU A 189 -16.69 -15.25 24.86
C LEU A 189 -15.71 -16.31 25.38
N LYS A 190 -14.43 -15.95 25.53
CA LYS A 190 -13.43 -16.85 26.15
C LYS A 190 -13.67 -17.01 27.65
N GLU A 191 -14.00 -15.92 28.36
CA GLU A 191 -14.32 -15.96 29.79
C GLU A 191 -15.55 -16.85 30.05
N PHE A 192 -16.65 -16.65 29.32
CA PHE A 192 -17.85 -17.48 29.44
C PHE A 192 -17.64 -18.94 29.02
N HIS A 193 -16.73 -19.19 28.07
CA HIS A 193 -16.39 -20.57 27.70
C HIS A 193 -15.62 -21.30 28.81
N ASN A 194 -14.83 -20.59 29.62
CA ASN A 194 -14.08 -21.17 30.73
C ASN A 194 -14.97 -21.42 31.97
N GLU A 195 -16.08 -20.70 32.08
CA GLU A 195 -17.03 -20.88 33.17
C GLU A 195 -17.95 -22.08 32.93
N LYS A 196 -17.73 -23.17 33.67
CA LYS A 196 -18.45 -24.46 33.50
C LYS A 196 -19.98 -24.32 33.51
N ARG A 197 -20.52 -23.44 34.37
CA ARG A 197 -21.97 -23.23 34.51
C ARG A 197 -22.59 -22.60 33.26
N VAL A 198 -21.90 -21.63 32.67
CA VAL A 198 -22.40 -20.85 31.52
C VAL A 198 -22.08 -21.55 30.20
N ARG A 199 -20.94 -22.25 30.13
CA ARG A 199 -20.46 -22.93 28.93
C ARG A 199 -21.49 -23.84 28.28
N ASP A 200 -22.29 -24.55 29.06
CA ASP A 200 -23.24 -25.53 28.54
C ASP A 200 -24.54 -24.88 28.00
N GLU A 201 -24.81 -23.63 28.38
CA GLU A 201 -26.00 -22.87 27.98
C GLU A 201 -25.73 -21.87 26.83
N LEU A 202 -24.47 -21.52 26.54
CA LEU A 202 -24.12 -20.58 25.48
C LEU A 202 -24.59 -21.05 24.09
N ALA A 203 -25.41 -20.30 23.37
CA ALA A 203 -25.70 -20.62 21.97
C ALA A 203 -24.46 -20.49 21.06
N ILE A 204 -23.52 -19.62 21.45
CA ILE A 204 -22.27 -19.35 20.73
C ILE A 204 -21.11 -20.05 21.46
N LYS A 205 -20.60 -21.15 20.91
CA LYS A 205 -19.48 -21.91 21.48
C LYS A 205 -18.46 -22.27 20.41
N GLY A 206 -17.22 -22.48 20.84
CA GLY A 206 -16.17 -23.07 19.99
C GLY A 206 -15.72 -22.17 18.84
N ILE A 207 -15.86 -20.85 18.98
CA ILE A 207 -15.33 -19.89 18.00
C ILE A 207 -13.84 -19.71 18.26
N GLU A 208 -13.02 -20.09 17.27
CA GLU A 208 -11.61 -19.70 17.20
C GLU A 208 -11.52 -18.26 16.65
N TRP A 209 -11.22 -17.29 17.52
CA TRP A 209 -11.06 -15.90 17.09
C TRP A 209 -9.63 -15.61 16.63
N LYS A 210 -9.49 -15.02 15.45
CA LYS A 210 -8.20 -14.64 14.86
C LYS A 210 -8.20 -13.16 14.52
N PHE A 211 -7.22 -12.45 15.04
CA PHE A 211 -7.01 -11.04 14.75
C PHE A 211 -6.00 -10.86 13.62
N THR A 212 -6.28 -9.94 12.70
CA THR A 212 -5.32 -9.62 11.65
C THR A 212 -4.10 -8.90 12.25
N PRO A 213 -2.86 -9.29 11.88
CA PRO A 213 -1.68 -8.56 12.29
C PRO A 213 -1.71 -7.14 11.71
N PRO A 214 -1.29 -6.12 12.47
CA PRO A 214 -1.09 -4.80 11.90
C PRO A 214 -0.07 -4.90 10.74
N TYR A 215 -0.39 -4.29 9.60
CA TYR A 215 0.44 -4.26 8.38
C TYR A 215 0.59 -5.59 7.61
N ALA A 216 -0.30 -6.57 7.80
CA ALA A 216 -0.33 -7.81 7.00
C ALA A 216 -1.52 -7.87 6.01
N PRO A 217 -1.53 -7.04 4.94
CA PRO A 217 -2.66 -6.94 4.01
C PRO A 217 -2.98 -8.25 3.28
N TRP A 218 -2.02 -9.19 3.17
CA TRP A 218 -2.27 -10.49 2.52
C TRP A 218 -3.19 -11.41 3.32
N PHE A 219 -3.22 -11.31 4.66
CA PHE A 219 -4.17 -12.05 5.51
C PHE A 219 -5.59 -11.51 5.35
N GLY A 220 -5.73 -10.20 5.13
CA GLY A 220 -6.99 -9.50 4.94
C GLY A 220 -7.48 -9.44 3.48
N ALA A 221 -6.62 -9.60 2.48
CA ALA A 221 -6.92 -9.28 1.07
C ALA A 221 -8.19 -9.97 0.50
N VAL A 222 -8.43 -11.21 0.90
CA VAL A 222 -9.61 -11.98 0.48
C VAL A 222 -10.90 -11.39 1.09
N PHE A 223 -10.80 -10.85 2.29
CA PHE A 223 -11.89 -10.19 3.00
C PHE A 223 -12.07 -8.72 2.56
N GLU A 224 -10.96 -7.98 2.51
CA GLU A 224 -10.90 -6.55 2.19
C GLU A 224 -11.51 -6.21 0.83
N ARG A 225 -11.35 -7.07 -0.19
CA ARG A 225 -11.96 -6.80 -1.49
C ARG A 225 -13.49 -6.81 -1.42
N MET A 226 -14.08 -7.72 -0.65
CA MET A 226 -15.54 -7.80 -0.50
C MET A 226 -16.07 -6.68 0.36
N VAL A 227 -15.43 -6.44 1.49
CA VAL A 227 -15.70 -5.28 2.34
C VAL A 227 -15.58 -3.98 1.54
N GLY A 228 -14.56 -3.84 0.70
CA GLY A 228 -14.33 -2.66 -0.13
C GLY A 228 -15.42 -2.44 -1.18
N ILE A 229 -15.89 -3.50 -1.84
CA ILE A 229 -17.04 -3.43 -2.75
C ILE A 229 -18.30 -2.99 -1.99
N LEU A 230 -18.54 -3.56 -0.81
CA LEU A 230 -19.71 -3.25 0.00
C LEU A 230 -19.64 -1.84 0.58
N LYS A 231 -18.48 -1.40 1.09
CA LYS A 231 -18.27 -0.04 1.59
C LYS A 231 -18.50 1.00 0.49
N LYS A 232 -18.04 0.73 -0.74
CA LYS A 232 -18.34 1.57 -1.91
C LYS A 232 -19.84 1.58 -2.21
N GLY A 233 -20.50 0.42 -2.22
CA GLY A 233 -21.95 0.32 -2.41
C GLY A 233 -22.74 1.07 -1.34
N THR A 234 -22.42 0.88 -0.06
CA THR A 234 -23.04 1.58 1.08
C THR A 234 -22.74 3.07 1.09
N GLY A 235 -21.58 3.51 0.57
CA GLY A 235 -21.25 4.93 0.46
C GLY A 235 -21.98 5.64 -0.69
N GLN A 236 -22.35 4.90 -1.73
CA GLN A 236 -23.10 5.42 -2.90
C GLN A 236 -24.63 5.37 -2.71
N THR A 237 -25.12 4.50 -1.83
CA THR A 237 -26.56 4.42 -1.53
C THR A 237 -26.98 5.55 -0.60
N HIS A 238 -27.97 6.34 -1.00
CA HIS A 238 -28.57 7.37 -0.15
C HIS A 238 -29.44 6.73 0.95
N TRP A 239 -28.81 6.29 2.04
CA TRP A 239 -29.49 5.70 3.22
C TRP A 239 -30.52 6.63 3.90
N ALA A 240 -30.52 7.92 3.55
CA ALA A 240 -31.52 8.89 3.99
C ALA A 240 -32.94 8.60 3.47
N GLN A 241 -33.11 7.67 2.52
CA GLN A 241 -34.42 7.28 1.99
C GLN A 241 -34.88 5.88 2.45
N CYS A 242 -34.01 5.08 3.08
CA CYS A 242 -34.38 3.75 3.57
C CYS A 242 -35.09 3.86 4.93
N HIS A 243 -36.36 3.46 4.99
CA HIS A 243 -37.05 3.19 6.24
C HIS A 243 -36.68 1.79 6.71
N LEU A 244 -35.90 1.70 7.79
CA LEU A 244 -35.55 0.43 8.39
C LEU A 244 -36.56 0.11 9.49
N PRO A 245 -37.22 -1.06 9.46
CA PRO A 245 -37.94 -1.57 10.61
C PRO A 245 -36.87 -2.02 11.63
N ILE A 246 -36.69 -1.23 12.68
CA ILE A 246 -36.00 -1.64 13.91
C ILE A 246 -37.08 -1.85 14.95
#